data_AF-G8C3Q3-F1
#
_entry.id   AF-G8C3Q3-F1
#
_cell.length_a   1.000
_cell.length_b   1.000
_cell.length_c   1.000
_cell.angle_alpha   90.00
_cell.angle_beta   90.00
_cell.angle_gamma   90.00
#
_symmetry.space_group_name_H-M   'P 1'
#
loop_
_entity.id
_entity.type
_entity.pdbx_description
1 polymer ?
#
loop_
_entity_poly.entity_id
_entity_poly.type
_entity_poly.pdbx_seq_one_letter_code
_entity_poly.pdbx_strand_id
1 'polypeptide(L)'
;MLLQETPGGGQTASAVSLTKCAGNDRYTTKIAFGEQNKQSICWKLESSSSGGTLPGSQSDVALTALFQKMWENEVTNWETSTPSTYWKSNCTSGHSPKWVVVTSGNSQILGYCDNNAQKSSSSEVSFLDIDKDSSKSKVQKVSFCEKDCFSSPGNSGIETLETKQDNNWSEIGFYSNSQ
;
A
#
# COMPACT_ATOMS: atom_id res chain seq x y z
N MET A 1 -3.68 32.89 -47.09
CA MET A 1 -2.99 32.70 -45.79
C MET A 1 -3.53 31.43 -45.18
N LEU A 2 -2.72 30.37 -45.16
CA LEU A 2 -3.01 29.12 -44.44
C LEU A 2 -2.29 29.23 -43.10
N LEU A 3 -3.04 29.21 -42.00
CA LEU A 3 -2.46 29.07 -40.66
C LEU A 3 -2.28 27.58 -40.40
N GLN A 4 -1.01 27.14 -40.31
CA GLN A 4 -0.64 25.85 -39.77
C GLN A 4 -0.77 25.92 -38.25
N GLU A 5 -1.69 25.15 -37.68
CA GLU A 5 -1.68 24.87 -36.24
C GLU A 5 -0.72 23.69 -35.98
N THR A 6 0.26 23.96 -35.14
CA THR A 6 1.27 23.00 -34.68
C THR A 6 0.61 21.99 -33.75
N PRO A 7 0.82 20.66 -33.90
CA PRO A 7 0.39 19.72 -32.89
C PRO A 7 1.26 19.91 -31.64
N GLY A 8 0.66 20.47 -30.59
CA GLY A 8 1.23 20.46 -29.25
C GLY A 8 1.38 19.01 -28.81
N GLY A 9 2.61 18.49 -28.88
CA GLY A 9 2.98 17.24 -28.25
C GLY A 9 2.85 17.40 -26.75
N GLY A 10 1.73 16.96 -26.20
CA GLY A 10 1.61 16.74 -24.76
C GLY A 10 2.72 15.78 -24.36
N GLN A 11 3.67 16.26 -23.56
CA GLN A 11 4.60 15.39 -22.86
C GLN A 11 3.73 14.46 -22.00
N THR A 12 3.61 13.21 -22.43
CA THR A 12 3.19 12.12 -21.57
C THR A 12 4.20 12.08 -20.42
N ALA A 13 3.77 12.55 -19.24
CA ALA A 13 4.52 12.36 -18.01
C ALA A 13 4.95 10.88 -17.97
N SER A 14 6.25 10.62 -17.92
CA SER A 14 6.76 9.25 -17.92
C SER A 14 6.24 8.55 -16.66
N ALA A 15 5.36 7.57 -16.85
CA ALA A 15 4.77 6.78 -15.78
C ALA A 15 5.89 6.13 -14.95
N VAL A 16 5.74 6.13 -13.63
CA VAL A 16 6.74 5.54 -12.73
C VAL A 16 6.64 4.03 -12.83
N SER A 17 7.74 3.37 -13.23
CA SER A 17 7.81 1.91 -13.18
C SER A 17 8.14 1.49 -11.75
N LEU A 18 7.13 1.01 -11.02
CA LEU A 18 7.28 0.48 -9.66
C LEU A 18 6.97 -1.02 -9.64
N THR A 19 7.91 -1.84 -9.15
CA THR A 19 7.77 -3.31 -9.09
C THR A 19 8.25 -3.87 -7.75
N LYS A 20 7.99 -5.15 -7.45
CA LYS A 20 8.66 -5.81 -6.31
C LYS A 20 10.15 -6.03 -6.67
N CYS A 21 11.05 -5.75 -5.74
CA CYS A 21 12.48 -5.97 -5.93
C CYS A 21 12.77 -7.46 -6.18
N ALA A 22 13.58 -7.82 -7.19
CA ALA A 22 14.03 -9.19 -7.36
C ALA A 22 15.20 -9.50 -6.41
N GLY A 23 15.35 -10.76 -6.03
CA GLY A 23 16.32 -11.18 -5.00
C GLY A 23 17.80 -10.94 -5.33
N ASN A 24 18.13 -10.65 -6.59
CA ASN A 24 19.51 -10.41 -7.07
C ASN A 24 19.80 -8.96 -7.45
N ASP A 25 18.82 -8.07 -7.31
CA ASP A 25 18.96 -6.72 -7.82
C ASP A 25 19.86 -5.87 -6.91
N ARG A 26 20.79 -5.16 -7.56
CA ARG A 26 21.71 -4.21 -6.92
C ARG A 26 21.01 -2.88 -6.69
N TYR A 27 19.99 -2.88 -5.85
CA TYR A 27 19.32 -1.65 -5.44
C TYR A 27 20.15 -0.94 -4.37
N THR A 28 20.79 0.16 -4.73
CA THR A 28 21.80 0.80 -3.88
C THR A 28 21.24 1.89 -2.96
N THR A 29 20.09 2.47 -3.31
CA THR A 29 19.61 3.68 -2.64
C THR A 29 18.17 3.53 -2.19
N LYS A 30 17.97 3.47 -0.87
CA LYS A 30 16.64 3.58 -0.25
C LYS A 30 16.13 5.01 -0.48
N ILE A 31 14.90 5.14 -0.97
CA ILE A 31 14.23 6.42 -1.25
C ILE A 31 12.96 6.54 -0.43
N ALA A 32 12.49 7.78 -0.25
CA ALA A 32 11.20 8.03 0.39
C ALA A 32 10.05 7.70 -0.58
N PHE A 33 8.88 7.34 -0.03
CA PHE A 33 7.69 7.18 -0.85
C PHE A 33 7.30 8.52 -1.51
N GLY A 34 6.98 8.49 -2.81
CA GLY A 34 6.58 9.68 -3.56
C GLY A 34 7.74 10.63 -3.89
N GLU A 35 8.99 10.16 -3.81
CA GLU A 35 10.14 10.94 -4.28
C GLU A 35 10.01 11.19 -5.80
N GLN A 36 9.97 12.48 -6.18
CA GLN A 36 9.82 12.91 -7.58
C GLN A 36 11.07 12.59 -8.41
N ASN A 37 10.91 12.50 -9.73
CA ASN A 37 11.99 12.28 -10.71
C ASN A 37 12.63 10.88 -10.69
N LYS A 38 11.97 9.88 -10.12
CA LYS A 38 12.42 8.48 -10.18
C LYS A 38 11.53 7.69 -11.14
N GLN A 39 12.12 7.12 -12.20
CA GLN A 39 11.38 6.39 -13.23
C GLN A 39 11.37 4.87 -13.02
N SER A 40 12.35 4.32 -12.29
CA SER A 40 12.44 2.90 -11.98
C SER A 40 12.67 2.69 -10.49
N ILE A 41 11.64 2.15 -9.84
CA ILE A 41 11.54 1.98 -8.40
C ILE A 41 11.18 0.51 -8.15
N CYS A 42 11.74 -0.05 -7.08
CA CYS A 42 11.22 -1.29 -6.54
C CYS A 42 10.87 -1.15 -5.07
N TRP A 43 10.03 -2.06 -4.58
CA TRP A 43 9.72 -2.19 -3.17
C TRP A 43 10.04 -3.59 -2.65
N LYS A 44 10.40 -3.67 -1.39
CA LYS A 44 10.54 -4.94 -0.66
C LYS A 44 10.11 -4.76 0.79
N LEU A 45 9.78 -5.87 1.45
CA LEU A 45 9.71 -5.87 2.89
C LEU A 45 11.12 -5.82 3.45
N GLU A 46 11.38 -4.86 4.31
CA GLU A 46 12.54 -4.88 5.17
C GLU A 46 12.39 -6.07 6.11
N SER A 47 13.43 -6.88 6.23
CA SER A 47 13.43 -8.03 7.12
C SER A 47 13.12 -7.54 8.53
N SER A 48 11.90 -7.80 8.99
CA SER A 48 11.63 -7.77 10.42
C SER A 48 12.54 -8.82 11.05
N SER A 49 13.15 -8.49 12.18
CA SER A 49 14.02 -9.37 12.96
C SER A 49 13.35 -10.66 13.46
N SER A 50 12.13 -10.95 13.00
CA SER A 50 11.27 -12.03 13.41
C SER A 50 10.50 -12.61 12.21
N GLY A 51 11.17 -13.42 11.39
CA GLY A 51 10.59 -14.56 10.68
C GLY A 51 9.26 -14.39 9.95
N GLY A 52 8.93 -13.20 9.46
CA GLY A 52 7.71 -12.95 8.70
C GLY A 52 7.76 -13.70 7.38
N THR A 53 6.78 -14.58 7.15
CA THR A 53 6.57 -15.20 5.84
C THR A 53 6.46 -14.09 4.80
N LEU A 54 7.15 -14.24 3.67
CA LEU A 54 6.99 -13.32 2.56
C LEU A 54 5.53 -13.38 2.07
N PRO A 55 4.88 -12.25 1.81
CA PRO A 55 3.51 -12.21 1.33
C PRO A 55 3.33 -13.12 0.13
N GLY A 56 2.19 -13.82 0.08
CA GLY A 56 1.78 -14.56 -1.10
C GLY A 56 1.77 -13.67 -2.36
N SER A 57 1.96 -14.30 -3.53
CA SER A 57 2.07 -13.61 -4.83
C SER A 57 0.90 -12.67 -5.15
N GLN A 58 -0.29 -12.94 -4.61
CA GLN A 58 -1.47 -12.13 -4.81
C GLN A 58 -1.41 -10.79 -4.07
N SER A 59 -0.92 -10.79 -2.83
CA SER A 59 -0.71 -9.57 -2.04
C SER A 59 0.40 -8.72 -2.67
N ASP A 60 1.45 -9.33 -3.21
CA ASP A 60 2.51 -8.61 -3.93
C ASP A 60 1.99 -7.83 -5.15
N VAL A 61 1.13 -8.46 -5.95
CA VAL A 61 0.52 -7.82 -7.12
C VAL A 61 -0.37 -6.66 -6.68
N ALA A 62 -1.18 -6.85 -5.64
CA ALA A 62 -2.05 -5.80 -5.12
C ALA A 62 -1.29 -4.64 -4.49
N LEU A 63 -0.20 -4.92 -3.75
CA LEU A 63 0.70 -3.91 -3.19
C LEU A 63 1.37 -3.11 -4.30
N THR A 64 1.90 -3.78 -5.31
CA THR A 64 2.55 -3.12 -6.46
C THR A 64 1.58 -2.19 -7.17
N ALA A 65 0.36 -2.67 -7.47
CA ALA A 65 -0.66 -1.86 -8.11
C ALA A 65 -1.08 -0.65 -7.25
N LEU A 66 -1.23 -0.85 -5.93
CA LEU A 66 -1.52 0.25 -5.00
C LEU A 66 -0.39 1.28 -5.01
N PHE A 67 0.86 0.86 -4.88
CA PHE A 67 1.99 1.78 -4.83
C PHE A 67 2.16 2.53 -6.14
N GLN A 68 2.02 1.88 -7.30
CA GLN A 68 2.02 2.57 -8.60
C GLN A 68 0.96 3.67 -8.65
N LYS A 69 -0.30 3.32 -8.34
CA LYS A 69 -1.42 4.28 -8.29
C LYS A 69 -1.11 5.44 -7.34
N MET A 70 -0.55 5.15 -6.17
CA MET A 70 -0.33 6.15 -5.13
C MET A 70 0.90 7.02 -5.36
N TRP A 71 1.91 6.49 -6.07
CA TRP A 71 3.12 7.24 -6.40
C TRP A 71 2.83 8.34 -7.42
N GLU A 72 2.01 8.03 -8.44
CA GLU A 72 1.69 8.95 -9.53
C GLU A 72 0.73 10.06 -9.13
N ASN A 73 -0.19 9.78 -8.20
CA ASN A 73 -1.26 10.71 -7.87
C ASN A 73 -0.93 11.65 -6.69
N GLU A 74 0.28 11.57 -6.11
CA GLU A 74 0.72 12.36 -4.93
C GLU A 74 -0.30 12.40 -3.78
N VAL A 75 -1.17 11.39 -3.69
CA VAL A 75 -2.42 11.57 -2.96
C VAL A 75 -2.15 11.58 -1.48
N THR A 76 -2.60 12.66 -0.85
CA THR A 76 -2.68 12.78 0.61
C THR A 76 -3.65 11.77 1.22
N ASN A 77 -4.47 11.07 0.43
CA ASN A 77 -5.46 10.07 0.85
C ASN A 77 -5.34 8.79 0.02
N TRP A 78 -4.92 7.69 0.65
CA TRP A 78 -4.54 6.45 -0.04
C TRP A 78 -5.70 5.59 -0.55
N GLU A 79 -6.95 5.98 -0.27
CA GLU A 79 -8.18 5.40 -0.82
C GLU A 79 -9.35 6.36 -0.50
N THR A 80 -10.38 6.36 -1.35
CA THR A 80 -11.53 7.29 -1.29
C THR A 80 -12.72 6.74 -0.49
N SER A 81 -12.61 5.52 0.03
CA SER A 81 -13.66 4.93 0.86
C SER A 81 -13.72 5.61 2.22
N THR A 82 -14.94 5.90 2.67
CA THR A 82 -15.15 6.48 4.00
C THR A 82 -14.64 5.50 5.05
N PRO A 83 -13.72 5.92 5.95
CA PRO A 83 -13.27 5.09 7.05
C PRO A 83 -14.48 4.61 7.83
N SER A 84 -14.53 3.32 8.14
CA SER A 84 -15.65 2.74 8.86
C SER A 84 -15.14 1.69 9.82
N THR A 85 -15.62 1.73 11.05
CA THR A 85 -15.44 0.65 12.03
C THR A 85 -15.90 -0.72 11.48
N TYR A 86 -16.81 -0.70 10.50
CA TYR A 86 -17.37 -1.86 9.80
C TYR A 86 -16.72 -2.05 8.42
N TRP A 87 -15.42 -1.76 8.30
CA TRP A 87 -14.72 -1.68 7.02
C TRP A 87 -14.86 -2.91 6.12
N LYS A 88 -15.02 -4.12 6.68
CA LYS A 88 -15.24 -5.36 5.93
C LYS A 88 -16.52 -5.33 5.08
N SER A 89 -17.48 -4.46 5.40
CA SER A 89 -18.64 -4.21 4.53
C SER A 89 -18.26 -3.65 3.15
N ASN A 90 -17.10 -2.98 3.04
CA ASN A 90 -16.55 -2.50 1.77
C ASN A 90 -15.88 -3.62 0.95
N CYS A 91 -15.63 -4.79 1.56
CA CYS A 91 -15.18 -6.00 0.87
C CYS A 91 -16.40 -6.75 0.28
N THR A 92 -17.14 -6.10 -0.63
CA THR A 92 -18.30 -6.74 -1.27
C THR A 92 -17.86 -7.94 -2.12
N SER A 93 -18.53 -9.07 -1.93
CA SER A 93 -18.30 -10.32 -2.66
C SER A 93 -18.49 -10.14 -4.17
N GLY A 94 -17.50 -10.51 -4.98
CA GLY A 94 -17.58 -10.53 -6.45
C GLY A 94 -16.76 -9.46 -7.18
N HIS A 95 -16.00 -8.64 -6.48
CA HIS A 95 -15.05 -7.71 -7.11
C HIS A 95 -13.60 -8.18 -6.98
N SER A 96 -12.76 -7.72 -7.90
CA SER A 96 -11.31 -7.94 -7.87
C SER A 96 -10.72 -7.53 -6.52
N PRO A 97 -9.65 -8.20 -6.06
CA PRO A 97 -9.01 -7.87 -4.79
C PRO A 97 -8.61 -6.39 -4.73
N LYS A 98 -8.81 -5.76 -3.58
CA LYS A 98 -8.59 -4.32 -3.40
C LYS A 98 -8.19 -3.97 -1.97
N TRP A 99 -7.61 -2.80 -1.80
CA TRP A 99 -7.36 -2.21 -0.48
C TRP A 99 -8.52 -1.29 -0.11
N VAL A 100 -8.93 -1.27 1.15
CA VAL A 100 -10.00 -0.38 1.66
C VAL A 100 -9.58 0.31 2.94
N VAL A 101 -10.05 1.53 3.16
CA VAL A 101 -9.70 2.30 4.37
C VAL A 101 -10.42 1.73 5.58
N VAL A 102 -9.64 1.38 6.60
CA VAL A 102 -10.16 0.87 7.87
C VAL A 102 -10.29 2.00 8.89
N THR A 103 -9.21 2.74 9.07
CA THR A 103 -9.19 3.93 9.91
C THR A 103 -8.34 5.02 9.26
N SER A 104 -8.68 6.27 9.59
CA SER A 104 -7.96 7.45 9.14
C SER A 104 -7.73 8.34 10.36
N GLY A 105 -6.47 8.71 10.58
CA GLY A 105 -5.99 9.54 11.69
C GLY A 105 -4.57 10.01 11.39
N ASN A 106 -3.69 10.03 12.40
CA ASN A 106 -2.25 10.31 12.17
C ASN A 106 -1.59 9.27 11.25
N SER A 107 -2.09 8.03 11.27
CA SER A 107 -1.73 6.99 10.31
C SER A 107 -3.00 6.47 9.62
N GLN A 108 -2.88 6.10 8.34
CA GLN A 108 -3.98 5.55 7.54
C GLN A 108 -3.80 4.03 7.43
N ILE A 109 -4.77 3.27 7.91
CA ILE A 109 -4.72 1.80 7.86
C ILE A 109 -5.63 1.30 6.75
N LEU A 110 -5.09 0.46 5.87
CA LEU A 110 -5.83 -0.21 4.81
C LEU A 110 -5.91 -1.72 5.09
N GLY A 111 -7.08 -2.30 4.89
CA GLY A 111 -7.31 -3.75 4.94
C GLY A 111 -7.39 -4.31 3.52
N TYR A 112 -6.79 -5.47 3.30
CA TYR A 112 -6.86 -6.14 2.00
C TYR A 112 -8.15 -6.95 1.88
N CYS A 113 -9.02 -6.55 0.96
CA CYS A 113 -10.18 -7.32 0.57
C CYS A 113 -9.81 -8.29 -0.55
N ASP A 114 -9.73 -9.57 -0.24
CA ASP A 114 -9.75 -10.66 -1.22
C ASP A 114 -11.15 -11.32 -1.25
N ASN A 115 -11.28 -12.44 -1.98
CA ASN A 115 -12.55 -13.15 -2.10
C ASN A 115 -13.10 -13.70 -0.77
N ASN A 116 -12.28 -13.79 0.28
CA ASN A 116 -12.64 -14.37 1.57
C ASN A 116 -12.64 -13.35 2.72
N ALA A 117 -12.08 -12.15 2.53
CA ALA A 117 -11.87 -11.16 3.60
C ALA A 117 -13.12 -10.79 4.40
N GLN A 118 -14.31 -10.83 3.79
CA GLN A 118 -15.58 -10.59 4.49
C GLN A 118 -15.90 -11.68 5.53
N LYS A 119 -15.44 -12.92 5.28
CA LYS A 119 -15.66 -14.09 6.14
C LYS A 119 -14.48 -14.38 7.06
N SER A 120 -13.29 -13.89 6.72
CA SER A 120 -12.08 -14.04 7.52
C SER A 120 -12.12 -13.20 8.80
N SER A 121 -11.52 -13.69 9.87
CA SER A 121 -11.19 -12.89 11.05
C SER A 121 -10.15 -11.81 10.72
N SER A 122 -10.02 -10.73 11.48
CA SER A 122 -8.97 -9.72 11.17
C SER A 122 -7.57 -10.27 11.42
N SER A 123 -7.40 -11.28 12.26
CA SER A 123 -6.16 -12.05 12.36
C SER A 123 -5.78 -12.75 11.05
N GLU A 124 -6.72 -12.99 10.13
CA GLU A 124 -6.47 -13.66 8.85
C GLU A 124 -6.40 -12.71 7.66
N VAL A 125 -6.52 -11.40 7.90
CA VAL A 125 -6.47 -10.39 6.84
C VAL A 125 -5.17 -9.61 6.89
N SER A 126 -4.61 -9.33 5.71
CA SER A 126 -3.44 -8.47 5.58
C SER A 126 -3.81 -7.00 5.67
N PHE A 127 -2.92 -6.22 6.27
CA PHE A 127 -3.08 -4.78 6.46
C PHE A 127 -1.85 -4.01 6.00
N LEU A 128 -2.10 -2.78 5.58
CA LEU A 128 -1.11 -1.74 5.37
C LEU A 128 -1.33 -0.63 6.39
N ASP A 129 -0.24 -0.13 6.95
CA ASP A 129 -0.22 1.05 7.80
C ASP A 129 0.65 2.10 7.14
N ILE A 130 0.04 3.24 6.83
CA ILE A 130 0.66 4.36 6.13
C ILE A 130 0.77 5.49 7.16
N ASP A 131 1.95 5.62 7.73
CA ASP A 131 2.26 6.68 8.66
C ASP A 131 2.59 7.97 7.88
N LYS A 132 1.92 9.05 8.23
CA LYS A 132 2.05 10.34 7.55
C LYS A 132 2.62 11.36 8.51
N ASP A 133 3.52 12.19 7.99
CA ASP A 133 3.91 13.41 8.69
C ASP A 133 2.69 14.33 8.80
N SER A 134 2.21 14.53 10.03
CA SER A 134 1.03 15.33 10.37
C SER A 134 1.12 16.79 9.90
N SER A 135 2.33 17.27 9.57
CA SER A 135 2.57 18.64 9.10
C SER A 135 2.65 18.79 7.58
N LYS A 136 2.89 17.69 6.84
CA LYS A 136 3.19 17.74 5.40
C LYS A 136 2.34 16.81 4.54
N SER A 137 1.48 15.99 5.14
CA SER A 137 0.72 14.93 4.45
C SER A 137 1.59 13.99 3.60
N LYS A 138 2.91 13.97 3.88
CA LYS A 138 3.89 13.10 3.22
C LYS A 138 3.94 11.77 3.93
N VAL A 139 4.02 10.70 3.16
CA VAL A 139 4.20 9.36 3.71
C VAL A 139 5.59 9.26 4.30
N GLN A 140 5.65 9.04 5.61
CA GLN A 140 6.90 8.87 6.35
C GLN A 140 7.32 7.41 6.35
N LYS A 141 6.36 6.51 6.58
CA LYS A 141 6.59 5.08 6.67
C LYS A 141 5.41 4.30 6.13
N VAL A 142 5.69 3.22 5.41
CA VAL A 142 4.69 2.23 5.01
C VAL A 142 5.07 0.91 5.68
N SER A 143 4.13 0.30 6.38
CA SER A 143 4.33 -1.00 7.01
C SER A 143 3.25 -1.96 6.54
N PHE A 144 3.61 -3.23 6.36
CA PHE A 144 2.71 -4.29 5.97
C PHE A 144 2.70 -5.38 7.03
N CYS A 145 1.53 -5.93 7.27
CA CYS A 145 1.35 -7.09 8.10
C CYS A 145 0.43 -8.09 7.37
N GLU A 146 0.85 -9.34 7.30
CA GLU A 146 0.13 -10.36 6.54
C GLU A 146 -1.04 -10.96 7.33
N LYS A 147 -0.83 -11.19 8.63
CA LYS A 147 -1.75 -11.84 9.56
C LYS A 147 -1.43 -11.46 11.00
N ASP A 148 -2.38 -11.71 11.91
CA ASP A 148 -2.23 -11.45 13.34
C ASP A 148 -1.85 -9.97 13.64
N CYS A 149 -2.30 -9.05 12.78
CA CYS A 149 -1.86 -7.64 12.78
C CYS A 149 -2.41 -6.83 13.96
N PHE A 150 -3.56 -7.28 14.45
CA PHE A 150 -4.28 -6.73 15.60
C PHE A 150 -4.72 -7.88 16.48
N SER A 151 -4.85 -7.65 17.79
CA SER A 151 -5.62 -8.57 18.63
C SER A 151 -7.09 -8.55 18.17
N SER A 152 -7.72 -9.71 18.06
CA SER A 152 -9.17 -9.78 17.83
C SER A 152 -9.91 -9.83 19.16
N PRO A 153 -11.01 -9.08 19.32
CA PRO A 153 -11.98 -9.37 20.36
C PRO A 153 -12.59 -10.73 20.04
N GLY A 154 -12.79 -11.59 21.02
CA GLY A 154 -13.30 -12.95 20.84
C GLY A 154 -14.73 -13.08 20.26
N ASN A 155 -15.29 -12.08 19.57
CA ASN A 155 -16.63 -12.14 18.98
C ASN A 155 -16.63 -11.82 17.47
N SER A 156 -17.13 -12.80 16.73
CA SER A 156 -17.10 -12.92 15.28
C SER A 156 -17.97 -11.89 14.54
N GLY A 157 -17.47 -11.46 13.39
CA GLY A 157 -18.27 -10.99 12.25
C GLY A 157 -18.10 -9.52 11.89
N ILE A 158 -17.78 -8.67 12.86
CA ILE A 158 -17.60 -7.23 12.66
C ILE A 158 -16.48 -6.75 13.59
N GLU A 159 -15.25 -7.01 13.18
CA GLU A 159 -14.10 -6.68 14.02
C GLU A 159 -13.71 -5.21 13.87
N THR A 160 -13.93 -4.45 14.95
CA THR A 160 -13.16 -3.25 15.28
C THR A 160 -11.68 -3.61 15.38
N LEU A 161 -10.79 -2.80 14.82
CA LEU A 161 -9.36 -2.93 15.13
C LEU A 161 -9.16 -2.65 16.62
N GLU A 162 -8.54 -3.57 17.35
CA GLU A 162 -8.18 -3.35 18.76
C GLU A 162 -6.73 -2.86 18.86
N THR A 163 -5.83 -3.71 19.38
CA THR A 163 -4.45 -3.36 19.68
C THR A 163 -3.55 -3.85 18.57
N LYS A 164 -2.85 -2.92 17.91
CA LYS A 164 -1.84 -3.22 16.90
C LYS A 164 -0.73 -4.10 17.52
N GLN A 165 -0.43 -5.21 16.87
CA GLN A 165 0.63 -6.14 17.29
C GLN A 165 1.93 -5.77 16.59
N ASP A 166 2.66 -4.78 17.10
CA ASP A 166 3.79 -4.15 16.40
C ASP A 166 4.86 -5.14 15.88
N ASN A 167 5.07 -6.27 16.55
CA ASN A 167 6.04 -7.29 16.15
C ASN A 167 5.69 -8.04 14.84
N ASN A 168 4.43 -7.94 14.39
CA ASN A 168 3.96 -8.60 13.17
C ASN A 168 4.01 -7.69 11.93
N TRP A 169 4.43 -6.44 12.10
CA TRP A 169 4.52 -5.47 11.02
C TRP A 169 5.95 -5.39 10.49
N SER A 170 6.07 -5.47 9.17
CA SER A 170 7.34 -5.28 8.46
C SER A 170 7.29 -3.98 7.67
N GLU A 171 8.33 -3.16 7.79
CA GLU A 171 8.43 -1.93 7.01
C GLU A 171 8.62 -2.26 5.53
N ILE A 172 8.02 -1.46 4.64
CA ILE A 172 8.26 -1.52 3.21
C ILE A 172 9.33 -0.49 2.86
N GLY A 173 10.45 -0.97 2.33
CA GLY A 173 11.49 -0.14 1.75
C GLY A 173 11.25 0.06 0.26
N PHE A 174 11.45 1.29 -0.21
CA PHE A 174 11.44 1.66 -1.62
C PHE A 174 12.86 1.98 -2.06
N TYR A 175 13.22 1.53 -3.25
CA TYR A 175 14.58 1.68 -3.77
C TYR A 175 14.57 2.13 -5.22
N SER A 176 15.42 3.10 -5.55
CA SER A 176 15.66 3.45 -6.95
C SER A 176 16.71 2.53 -7.54
N ASN A 177 16.51 2.12 -8.79
CA ASN A 177 17.60 1.53 -9.57
C ASN A 177 18.58 2.64 -9.95
N SER A 178 19.87 2.46 -9.66
CA SER A 178 20.92 3.29 -10.26
C SER A 178 21.11 2.80 -11.69
N GLN A 179 20.54 3.52 -12.66
CA GLN A 179 21.02 3.43 -14.04
C GLN A 179 22.41 4.04 -14.15
#